data_AF-A0A2E0AH44-F1
#
_entry.id   AF-A0A2E0AH44-F1
#
_cell.length_a   1.000
_cell.length_b   1.000
_cell.length_c   1.000
_cell.angle_alpha   90.00
_cell.angle_beta   90.00
_cell.angle_gamma   90.00
#
_symmetry.space_group_name_H-M   'P 1'
#
loop_
_entity.id
_entity.type
_entity.pdbx_description
1 polymer ?
#
loop_
_entity_poly.entity_id
_entity_poly.type
_entity_poly.pdbx_seq_one_letter_code
_entity_poly.pdbx_strand_id
1 'polypeptide(L)'
;MAQRSAVTSFALELREAEGGTTELFVWLPFDPMVETEALWEAGGLPCGTAFVLLVAACDAEGRCSMPRREPLNTFACARPPSP
;
A
#
# COMPACT_ATOMS: atom_id res chain seq x y z
N MET A 1 17.13 5.88 -27.88
CA MET A 1 17.03 6.66 -26.64
C MET A 1 15.68 6.31 -26.02
N ALA A 2 15.66 5.46 -25.00
CA ALA A 2 14.40 5.00 -24.38
C ALA A 2 13.94 6.07 -23.38
N GLN A 3 12.85 6.77 -23.71
CA GLN A 3 12.14 7.62 -22.76
C GLN A 3 11.77 6.73 -21.57
N ARG A 4 12.34 6.96 -20.38
CA ARG A 4 11.79 6.37 -19.16
C ARG A 4 10.35 6.85 -19.10
N SER A 5 9.37 5.97 -19.27
CA SER A 5 7.97 6.31 -19.00
C SER A 5 7.94 6.91 -17.60
N ALA A 6 7.65 8.21 -17.52
CA ALA A 6 7.58 8.89 -16.24
C ALA A 6 6.42 8.26 -15.47
N VAL A 7 6.68 7.84 -14.23
CA VAL A 7 5.62 7.37 -13.33
C VAL A 7 4.60 8.51 -13.20
N THR A 8 3.32 8.20 -13.30
CA THR A 8 2.23 9.18 -13.14
C THR A 8 1.33 8.84 -11.97
N SER A 9 1.35 7.60 -11.50
CA SER A 9 0.60 7.18 -10.33
C SER A 9 1.23 5.98 -9.63
N PHE A 10 0.80 5.75 -8.40
CA PHE A 10 1.08 4.55 -7.64
C PHE A 10 -0.24 3.84 -7.31
N ALA A 11 -0.27 2.54 -7.56
CA ALA A 11 -1.31 1.65 -7.06
C ALA A 11 -0.83 1.05 -5.74
N LEU A 12 -1.59 1.31 -4.67
CA LEU A 12 -1.37 0.74 -3.35
C LEU A 12 -2.48 -0.25 -3.04
N GLU A 13 -2.12 -1.46 -2.65
CA GLU A 13 -3.05 -2.50 -2.27
C GLU A 13 -2.66 -3.06 -0.90
N LEU A 14 -3.58 -3.00 0.06
CA LEU A 14 -3.41 -3.65 1.35
C LEU A 14 -4.16 -4.97 1.35
N ARG A 15 -3.47 -6.04 1.74
CA ARG A 15 -4.04 -7.39 1.84
C ARG A 15 -3.63 -8.05 3.14
N GLU A 16 -4.48 -8.92 3.67
CA GLU A 16 -4.07 -9.79 4.78
C GLU A 16 -2.99 -10.78 4.31
N ALA A 17 -1.97 -10.98 5.15
CA ALA A 17 -0.79 -11.78 4.80
C ALA A 17 -1.11 -13.26 4.57
N GLU A 18 -2.18 -13.77 5.18
CA GLU A 18 -2.61 -15.18 5.07
C GLU A 18 -3.33 -15.50 3.76
N GLY A 19 -3.29 -14.60 2.76
CA GLY A 19 -3.96 -14.78 1.48
C GLY A 19 -5.42 -14.36 1.51
N GLY A 20 -5.80 -13.53 2.49
CA GLY A 20 -7.14 -12.96 2.64
C GLY A 20 -7.52 -11.95 1.55
N THR A 21 -8.66 -11.29 1.78
CA THR A 21 -9.25 -10.29 0.90
C THR A 21 -8.37 -9.05 0.75
N THR A 22 -8.48 -8.39 -0.40
CA THR A 22 -7.97 -7.03 -0.58
C THR A 22 -8.81 -6.11 0.28
N GLU A 23 -8.20 -5.55 1.31
CA GLU A 23 -8.88 -4.69 2.28
C GLU A 23 -8.99 -3.25 1.76
N LEU A 24 -8.01 -2.80 0.99
CA LEU A 24 -7.96 -1.44 0.49
C LEU A 24 -7.16 -1.35 -0.80
N PHE A 25 -7.68 -0.60 -1.77
CA PHE A 25 -7.00 -0.29 -3.02
C PHE A 25 -7.11 1.20 -3.32
N VAL A 26 -5.97 1.86 -3.53
CA VAL A 26 -5.89 3.31 -3.73
C VAL A 26 -4.97 3.62 -4.90
N TRP A 27 -5.39 4.58 -5.73
CA TRP A 27 -4.56 5.20 -6.74
C TRP A 27 -4.08 6.56 -6.24
N LEU A 28 -2.78 6.72 -6.07
CA LEU A 28 -2.17 8.00 -5.72
C LEU A 28 -1.55 8.63 -6.96
N PRO A 29 -1.90 9.88 -7.32
CA PRO A 29 -1.21 10.58 -8.40
C PRO A 29 0.23 10.88 -7.99
N PHE A 30 1.16 10.72 -8.92
CA PHE A 30 2.54 11.18 -8.74
C PHE A 30 2.64 12.63 -9.21
N ASP A 31 3.04 13.52 -8.31
CA ASP A 31 3.42 14.88 -8.66
C ASP A 31 4.96 14.95 -8.80
N PRO A 32 5.50 15.03 -10.03
CA PRO A 32 6.95 15.06 -10.26
C PRO A 32 7.62 16.34 -9.74
N MET A 33 6.84 17.37 -9.40
CA MET A 33 7.35 18.66 -8.92
C MET A 33 7.46 18.72 -7.40
N VAL A 34 6.86 17.76 -6.70
CA VAL A 34 6.98 17.62 -5.26
C VAL A 34 7.73 16.33 -4.97
N GLU A 35 9.03 16.44 -4.70
CA GLU A 35 9.85 15.34 -4.18
C GLU A 35 9.51 15.07 -2.71
N THR A 36 8.21 14.95 -2.42
CA THR A 36 7.70 14.64 -1.09
C THR A 36 7.52 13.14 -0.99
N GLU A 37 8.06 12.58 0.08
CA GLU A 37 7.72 11.25 0.54
C GLU A 37 6.21 11.19 0.76
N ALA A 38 5.51 10.37 -0.02
CA ALA A 38 4.07 10.18 0.16
C ALA A 38 3.84 9.37 1.43
N LEU A 39 3.19 9.98 2.43
CA LEU A 39 2.76 9.27 3.62
C LEU A 39 1.38 8.64 3.35
N TRP A 40 1.26 7.35 3.61
CA TRP A 40 0.01 6.61 3.51
C TRP A 40 -0.31 5.99 4.86
N GLU A 41 -1.55 6.18 5.32
CA GLU A 41 -2.04 5.63 6.58
C GLU A 41 -3.26 4.76 6.33
N ALA A 42 -3.27 3.56 6.89
CA ALA A 42 -4.45 2.71 6.96
C ALA A 42 -5.01 2.68 8.38
N GLY A 43 -6.22 3.21 8.53
CA GLY A 43 -7.00 3.15 9.77
C GLY A 43 -8.05 2.04 9.73
N GLY A 44 -8.60 1.71 10.90
CA GLY A 44 -9.70 0.74 11.02
C GLY A 44 -9.32 -0.73 10.85
N LEU A 45 -8.02 -1.05 10.83
CA LEU A 45 -7.54 -2.42 10.70
C LEU A 45 -7.74 -3.22 11.99
N PRO A 46 -8.10 -4.52 11.91
CA PRO A 46 -8.17 -5.40 13.07
C PRO A 46 -6.81 -5.51 13.77
N CYS A 47 -6.84 -5.54 15.10
CA CYS A 47 -5.65 -5.75 15.92
C CYS A 47 -5.09 -7.17 15.77
N GLY A 48 -3.79 -7.34 16.01
CA GLY A 48 -3.11 -8.63 15.94
C GLY A 48 -3.09 -9.28 14.56
N THR A 49 -3.33 -8.50 13.50
CA THR A 49 -3.44 -9.00 12.13
C THR A 49 -2.21 -8.57 11.31
N ALA A 50 -1.69 -9.52 10.54
CA ALA A 50 -0.58 -9.29 9.63
C ALA A 50 -1.10 -8.94 8.24
N PHE A 51 -0.54 -7.90 7.64
CA PHE A 51 -0.87 -7.41 6.32
C PHE A 51 0.38 -7.37 5.43
N VAL A 52 0.15 -7.31 4.13
CA VAL A 52 1.14 -6.98 3.13
C VAL A 52 0.64 -5.79 2.33
N LEU A 53 1.43 -4.74 2.29
CA LEU A 53 1.24 -3.62 1.38
C LEU A 53 1.94 -3.95 0.06
N LEU A 54 1.20 -3.90 -1.04
CA LEU A 54 1.72 -3.99 -2.39
C LEU A 54 1.74 -2.60 -3.01
N VAL A 55 2.89 -2.17 -3.52
CA VAL A 55 3.07 -0.87 -4.16
C VAL A 55 3.57 -1.08 -5.57
N ALA A 56 2.81 -0.62 -6.56
CA ALA A 56 3.21 -0.62 -7.97
C ALA A 56 3.20 0.80 -8.53
N ALA A 57 4.29 1.19 -9.19
CA ALA A 57 4.36 2.43 -9.97
C ALA A 57 3.71 2.20 -11.34
N CYS A 58 2.89 3.14 -11.79
CA CYS A 58 2.17 3.07 -13.05
C CYS A 58 2.41 4.33 -13.90
N ASP A 59 2.40 4.16 -15.23
CA ASP A 59 2.58 5.24 -16.21
C ASP A 59 1.24 5.78 -16.74
N ALA A 60 1.32 6.82 -17.57
CA ALA A 60 0.14 7.46 -18.19
C ALA A 60 -0.63 6.50 -19.10
N GLU A 61 0.01 5.43 -19.56
CA GLU A 61 -0.60 4.37 -20.37
C GLU A 61 -1.28 3.30 -19.51
N GLY A 62 -1.26 3.45 -18.18
CA GLY A 62 -1.87 2.52 -17.23
C GLY A 62 -1.07 1.24 -17.03
N ARG A 63 0.19 1.19 -17.48
CA ARG A 63 1.06 0.03 -17.27
C ARG A 63 1.73 0.16 -15.91
N CYS A 64 1.56 -0.85 -15.09
CA CYS A 64 2.15 -0.91 -13.76
C CYS A 64 3.37 -1.83 -13.75
N SER A 65 4.35 -1.45 -12.93
CA SER A 65 5.51 -2.27 -12.57
C SER A 65 5.11 -3.49 -11.73
N MET A 66 6.05 -4.42 -11.55
CA MET A 66 5.87 -5.49 -10.56
C MET A 66 5.73 -4.87 -9.16
N PRO A 67 4.69 -5.25 -8.39
CA PRO A 67 4.47 -4.66 -7.08
C PRO A 67 5.58 -5.06 -6.10
N ARG A 68 6.11 -4.06 -5.39
CA ARG A 68 6.94 -4.28 -4.21
C ARG A 68 6.05 -4.68 -3.04
N ARG A 69 6.49 -5.65 -2.25
CA ARG A 69 5.77 -6.15 -1.07
C ARG A 69 6.44 -5.67 0.19
N GLU A 70 5.67 -5.04 1.08
CA GLU A 70 6.13 -4.61 2.40
C GLU A 70 5.23 -5.22 3.48
N PRO A 71 5.79 -5.99 4.44
CA PRO A 71 5.01 -6.56 5.53
C PRO A 71 4.64 -5.48 6.55
N LEU A 72 3.40 -5.52 7.02
CA LEU A 72 2.85 -4.62 8.04
C LEU A 72 2.15 -5.44 9.12
N ASN A 73 2.22 -4.99 10.36
CA ASN A 73 1.56 -5.66 11.49
C ASN A 73 0.79 -4.63 12.30
N THR A 74 -0.45 -4.94 12.68
CA THR A 74 -1.17 -4.13 13.65
C THR A 74 -0.74 -4.47 15.08
N PHE A 75 -0.95 -3.53 16.00
CA PHE A 75 -0.71 -3.78 17.42
C PHE A 75 -1.55 -4.95 17.93
N ALA A 76 -1.02 -5.66 18.93
CA ALA A 76 -1.77 -6.70 19.62
C ALA A 76 -3.07 -6.14 20.20
N CYS A 77 -4.11 -6.96 20.22
CA CYS A 77 -5.38 -6.58 20.83
C CYS A 77 -5.21 -6.33 22.33
N ALA A 78 -5.89 -5.30 22.84
CA ALA A 78 -5.96 -5.08 24.28
C ALA A 78 -6.57 -6.30 24.96
N ARG A 79 -5.93 -6.78 26.03
CA ARG A 79 -6.46 -7.89 26.81
C ARG A 79 -7.76 -7.44 27.50
N PRO A 80 -8.84 -8.23 27.46
CA PRO A 80 -10.04 -7.91 28.23
C PRO A 80 -9.71 -7.84 29.74
N PRO A 81 -10.41 -7.00 30.51
CA PRO A 81 -10.24 -6.94 31.96
C PRO A 81 -10.49 -8.31 32.58
N SER A 82 -9.73 -8.66 33.61
CA SER A 82 -9.99 -9.86 34.41
C SER A 82 -11.34 -9.72 35.13
N PRO A 83 -12.16 -10.79 35.23
CA PRO A 83 -13.39 -10.78 36.01
C PRO A 83 -13.15 -10.55 37.51
#